data_AF-A0A534T0U8-F1
#
_entry.id   AF-A0A534T0U8-F1
#
_cell.length_a   1.000
_cell.length_b   1.000
_cell.length_c   1.000
_cell.angle_alpha   90.00
_cell.angle_beta   90.00
_cell.angle_gamma   90.00
#
_symmetry.space_group_name_H-M   'P 1'
#
loop_
_entity.id
_entity.type
_entity.pdbx_description
1 polymer ?
#
loop_
_entity_poly.entity_id
_entity_poly.type
_entity_poly.pdbx_seq_one_letter_code
_entity_poly.pdbx_strand_id
1 'polypeptide(L)'
;METLLNLGLALALGLLVGVERGWQEREAAEGSRLAGIRTFGLIGLLGGLCELLSRGSGEILLGIAFLAFVVLMAVAHVAEARVSHDYGVTTLIAALITFALGALSVRGEHAAAATAAVLTTIILSLKPVLHRWLQHIEQQELTAALKLLLISVVILPVLPDRGYGP
;
A
#
# COMPACT_ATOMS: atom_id res chain seq x y z
N MET A 1 -4.79 27.39 -11.72
CA MET A 1 -5.39 26.20 -12.37
C MET A 1 -4.61 24.93 -12.01
N GLU A 2 -3.29 24.96 -12.11
CA GLU A 2 -2.40 23.83 -11.81
C GLU A 2 -2.61 23.20 -10.41
N THR A 3 -2.73 24.01 -9.35
CA THR A 3 -3.00 23.50 -7.99
C THR A 3 -4.30 22.69 -7.90
N LEU A 4 -5.35 23.11 -8.61
CA LEU A 4 -6.64 22.42 -8.63
C LEU A 4 -6.51 21.07 -9.36
N LEU A 5 -5.73 21.02 -10.43
CA LEU A 5 -5.43 19.78 -11.15
C LEU A 5 -4.63 18.81 -10.27
N ASN A 6 -3.65 19.32 -9.52
CA ASN A 6 -2.83 18.48 -8.64
C ASN A 6 -3.63 17.91 -7.46
N LEU A 7 -4.53 18.70 -6.88
CA LEU A 7 -5.47 18.22 -5.85
C LEU A 7 -6.50 17.25 -6.44
N GLY A 8 -6.97 17.50 -7.67
CA GLY A 8 -7.83 16.58 -8.40
C GLY A 8 -7.13 15.24 -8.68
N LEU A 9 -5.85 15.27 -9.04
CA LEU A 9 -5.01 14.09 -9.23
C LEU A 9 -4.80 13.35 -7.91
N ALA A 10 -4.49 14.05 -6.82
CA ALA A 10 -4.39 13.46 -5.48
C ALA A 10 -5.68 12.72 -5.06
N LEU A 11 -6.84 13.33 -5.29
CA LEU A 11 -8.14 12.71 -5.07
C LEU A 11 -8.34 11.49 -5.97
N ALA A 12 -8.03 11.59 -7.26
CA ALA A 12 -8.19 10.50 -8.23
C ALA A 12 -7.30 9.30 -7.89
N LEU A 13 -6.04 9.52 -7.50
CA LEU A 13 -5.14 8.46 -7.06
C LEU A 13 -5.64 7.80 -5.77
N GLY A 14 -6.15 8.60 -4.83
CA GLY A 14 -6.79 8.06 -3.62
C GLY A 14 -8.02 7.21 -3.95
N LEU A 15 -8.88 7.67 -4.85
CA LEU A 15 -10.04 6.90 -5.30
C LEU A 15 -9.63 5.61 -6.02
N LEU A 16 -8.57 5.63 -6.84
CA LEU A 16 -8.05 4.43 -7.51
C LEU A 16 -7.67 3.34 -6.50
N VAL A 17 -6.90 3.67 -5.47
CA VAL A 17 -6.55 2.73 -4.39
C VAL A 17 -7.81 2.31 -3.62
N GLY A 18 -8.70 3.27 -3.37
CA GLY A 18 -9.97 3.06 -2.69
C GLY A 18 -10.93 2.09 -3.40
N VAL A 19 -10.90 2.03 -4.73
CA VAL A 19 -11.73 1.10 -5.53
C VAL A 19 -11.34 -0.35 -5.25
N GLU A 20 -10.04 -0.67 -5.20
CA GLU A 20 -9.58 -2.02 -4.84
C GLU A 20 -10.03 -2.37 -3.43
N ARG A 21 -9.81 -1.45 -2.49
CA ARG A 21 -10.12 -1.65 -1.07
C ARG A 21 -11.62 -1.85 -0.84
N GLY A 22 -12.43 -0.98 -1.43
CA GLY A 22 -13.88 -1.09 -1.37
C GLY A 22 -14.46 -2.29 -2.10
N TRP A 23 -13.74 -2.84 -3.09
CA TRP A 23 -14.12 -4.08 -3.76
C TRP A 23 -13.81 -5.32 -2.91
N GLN A 24 -12.63 -5.37 -2.27
CA GLN A 24 -12.25 -6.45 -1.34
C GLN A 24 -13.20 -6.53 -0.14
N GLU A 25 -13.54 -5.38 0.44
CA GLU A 25 -14.37 -5.30 1.65
C GLU A 25 -15.88 -5.24 1.34
N ARG A 26 -16.28 -5.55 0.09
CA ARG A 26 -17.69 -5.48 -0.32
C ARG A 26 -18.57 -6.52 0.38
N GLU A 27 -17.99 -7.68 0.71
CA GLU A 27 -18.66 -8.75 1.46
C GLU A 27 -18.57 -8.55 2.98
N ALA A 28 -17.77 -7.58 3.45
CA ALA A 28 -17.67 -7.24 4.87
C ALA A 28 -18.92 -6.46 5.32
N ALA A 29 -19.46 -6.82 6.49
CA ALA A 29 -20.63 -6.18 7.07
C ALA A 29 -20.45 -4.64 7.15
N GLU A 30 -21.50 -3.88 6.84
CA GLU A 30 -21.51 -2.43 7.07
C GLU A 30 -21.12 -2.12 8.52
N GLY A 31 -20.01 -1.39 8.72
CA GLY A 31 -19.45 -1.07 10.04
C GLY A 31 -18.16 -1.82 10.42
N SER A 32 -17.73 -2.83 9.65
CA SER A 32 -16.44 -3.54 9.82
C SER A 32 -15.38 -3.13 8.80
N ARG A 33 -15.53 -1.93 8.22
CA ARG A 33 -14.71 -1.45 7.10
C ARG A 33 -13.79 -0.32 7.56
N LEU A 34 -12.53 -0.66 7.77
CA LEU A 34 -11.46 0.27 8.16
C LEU A 34 -11.35 1.46 7.20
N ALA A 35 -11.51 1.26 5.89
CA ALA A 35 -11.48 2.35 4.92
C ALA A 35 -12.02 1.94 3.54
N GLY A 36 -13.14 2.54 3.11
CA GLY A 36 -13.70 2.36 1.77
C GLY A 36 -13.20 3.36 0.72
N ILE A 37 -13.82 3.35 -0.47
CA ILE A 37 -13.49 4.22 -1.62
C ILE A 37 -13.40 5.70 -1.21
N ARG A 38 -14.39 6.18 -0.46
CA ARG A 38 -14.46 7.58 0.00
C ARG A 38 -13.31 7.92 0.94
N THR A 39 -12.98 7.02 1.87
CA THR A 39 -11.91 7.23 2.85
C THR A 39 -10.56 7.36 2.16
N PHE A 40 -10.23 6.45 1.23
CA PHE A 40 -8.97 6.52 0.48
C PHE A 40 -8.89 7.74 -0.45
N GLY A 41 -10.00 8.15 -1.07
CA GLY A 41 -10.08 9.42 -1.79
C GLY A 41 -9.75 10.62 -0.90
N LEU A 42 -10.36 10.68 0.29
CA LEU A 42 -10.11 11.75 1.26
C LEU A 42 -8.68 11.72 1.83
N ILE A 43 -8.09 10.54 2.02
CA ILE A 43 -6.69 10.39 2.46
C ILE A 43 -5.73 10.96 1.40
N GLY A 44 -5.97 10.66 0.12
CA GLY A 44 -5.18 11.21 -0.97
C GLY A 44 -5.30 12.73 -1.05
N LEU A 45 -6.53 13.25 -0.93
CA LEU A 45 -6.77 14.69 -0.87
C LEU A 45 -6.08 15.34 0.35
N LEU A 46 -6.15 14.70 1.52
CA LEU A 46 -5.51 15.18 2.75
C LEU A 46 -4.00 15.31 2.57
N GLY A 47 -3.34 14.29 2.02
CA GLY A 47 -1.91 14.34 1.73
C GLY A 47 -1.53 15.49 0.78
N GLY A 48 -2.34 15.69 -0.27
CA GLY A 48 -2.16 16.82 -1.19
C GLY A 48 -2.34 18.18 -0.53
N LEU A 49 -3.35 18.33 0.34
CA LEU A 49 -3.57 19.56 1.11
C LEU A 49 -2.43 19.83 2.09
N CYS A 50 -1.93 18.81 2.78
CA CYS A 50 -0.79 18.93 3.68
C CYS A 50 0.47 19.39 2.94
N GLU A 51 0.74 18.87 1.74
CA GLU A 51 1.85 19.35 0.92
C GLU A 51 1.62 20.77 0.39
N LEU A 52 0.38 21.13 0.05
CA LEU A 52 0.09 22.50 -0.36
C LEU A 52 0.36 23.50 0.77
N LEU A 53 0.00 23.15 2.00
CA LEU A 53 0.26 23.97 3.20
C LEU A 53 1.75 23.99 3.60
N SER A 54 2.48 22.90 3.35
CA SER A 54 3.91 22.79 3.68
C SER A 54 4.76 23.82 2.91
N ARG A 55 4.36 24.17 1.68
CA ARG A 55 5.06 25.16 0.84
C ARG A 55 5.23 26.54 1.50
N GLY A 56 4.28 26.93 2.37
CA GLY A 56 4.33 28.21 3.09
C GLY A 56 4.92 28.12 4.50
N SER A 57 4.93 26.93 5.10
CA SER A 57 5.27 26.72 6.52
C SER A 57 6.54 25.87 6.74
N GLY A 58 7.12 25.35 5.66
CA GLY A 58 8.28 24.45 5.67
C GLY A 58 7.91 22.96 5.65
N GLU A 59 8.87 22.12 5.21
CA GLU A 59 8.69 20.67 5.07
C GLU A 59 8.40 19.95 6.40
N ILE A 60 8.75 20.58 7.53
CA ILE A 60 8.49 20.06 8.88
C ILE A 60 6.98 19.85 9.10
N LEU A 61 6.14 20.75 8.56
CA LEU A 61 4.68 20.64 8.67
C LEU A 61 4.16 19.35 8.02
N LEU A 62 4.71 18.98 6.86
CA LEU A 62 4.32 17.74 6.17
C LEU A 62 4.69 16.52 7.03
N GLY A 63 5.88 16.50 7.60
CA GLY A 63 6.33 15.41 8.49
C GLY A 63 5.45 15.27 9.73
N ILE A 64 5.07 16.39 10.36
CA ILE A 64 4.15 16.40 11.51
C ILE A 64 2.76 15.91 11.10
N ALA A 65 2.23 16.38 9.97
CA ALA A 65 0.92 15.95 9.47
C ALA A 65 0.91 14.44 9.15
N PHE A 66 1.98 13.94 8.53
CA PHE A 66 2.14 12.51 8.27
C PHE A 66 2.22 11.71 9.57
N LEU A 67 2.99 12.15 10.57
CA LEU A 67 3.03 11.49 11.88
C LEU A 67 1.68 11.50 12.59
N ALA A 68 0.96 12.63 12.58
CA ALA A 68 -0.38 12.72 13.15
C ALA A 68 -1.35 11.75 12.45
N PHE A 69 -1.23 11.63 11.12
CA PHE A 69 -2.01 10.68 10.34
C PHE A 69 -1.65 9.22 10.68
N VAL A 70 -0.37 8.87 10.82
CA VAL A 70 0.08 7.53 11.25
C VAL A 70 -0.53 7.18 12.61
N VAL A 71 -0.47 8.10 13.58
CA VAL A 71 -1.03 7.88 14.91
C VAL A 71 -2.55 7.69 14.84
N LEU A 72 -3.26 8.54 14.09
CA LEU A 72 -4.70 8.42 13.90
C LEU A 72 -5.09 7.07 13.30
N MET A 73 -4.38 6.65 12.25
CA MET A 73 -4.63 5.36 11.58
C MET A 73 -4.30 4.19 12.50
N ALA A 74 -3.20 4.24 13.26
CA ALA A 74 -2.84 3.21 14.22
C ALA A 74 -3.91 3.05 15.31
N VAL A 75 -4.42 4.16 15.85
CA VAL A 75 -5.51 4.14 16.85
C VAL A 75 -6.80 3.56 16.24
N ALA A 76 -7.17 3.99 15.04
CA ALA A 76 -8.34 3.47 14.33
C ALA A 76 -8.22 1.96 14.09
N HIS A 77 -7.05 1.49 13.64
CA HIS A 77 -6.80 0.07 13.40
C HIS A 77 -6.84 -0.76 14.69
N VAL A 78 -6.26 -0.28 15.79
CA VAL A 78 -6.34 -0.98 17.09
C VAL A 78 -7.77 -1.05 17.59
N ALA A 79 -8.57 0.01 17.39
CA ALA A 79 -9.99 0.00 17.75
C ALA A 79 -10.76 -1.03 16.93
N GLU A 80 -10.49 -1.14 15.63
CA GLU A 80 -11.17 -2.08 14.75
C GLU A 80 -10.73 -3.53 14.94
N ALA A 81 -9.43 -3.79 15.10
CA ALA A 81 -8.89 -5.13 15.32
C ALA A 81 -9.48 -5.80 16.57
N ARG A 82 -9.83 -5.00 17.60
CA ARG A 82 -10.53 -5.49 18.80
C ARG A 82 -11.95 -5.98 18.52
N VAL A 83 -12.59 -5.48 17.47
CA VAL A 83 -13.97 -5.82 17.09
C VAL A 83 -13.96 -6.94 16.04
N SER A 84 -13.13 -6.83 15.01
CA SER A 84 -13.17 -7.72 13.84
C SER A 84 -12.26 -8.97 13.94
N HIS A 85 -11.33 -9.01 14.90
CA HIS A 85 -10.25 -10.03 14.96
C HIS A 85 -9.39 -10.12 13.68
N ASP A 86 -9.50 -9.14 12.78
CA ASP A 86 -8.63 -9.03 11.60
C ASP A 86 -7.49 -8.06 11.90
N TYR A 87 -6.26 -8.58 11.91
CA TYR A 87 -5.03 -7.86 12.23
C TYR A 87 -4.24 -7.47 10.96
N GLY A 88 -4.93 -7.34 9.82
CA GLY A 88 -4.32 -6.99 8.55
C GLY A 88 -3.64 -5.61 8.54
N VAL A 89 -2.32 -5.57 8.70
CA VAL A 89 -1.50 -4.34 8.64
C VAL A 89 -1.46 -3.72 7.23
N THR A 90 -1.81 -4.47 6.19
CA THR A 90 -1.74 -4.00 4.80
C THR A 90 -2.71 -2.85 4.50
N THR A 91 -3.80 -2.70 5.25
CA THR A 91 -4.73 -1.57 5.11
C THR A 91 -4.13 -0.28 5.68
N LEU A 92 -3.44 -0.37 6.82
CA LEU A 92 -2.67 0.74 7.38
C LEU A 92 -1.61 1.23 6.39
N ILE A 93 -0.80 0.31 5.87
CA ILE A 93 0.26 0.65 4.91
C ILE A 93 -0.33 1.29 3.66
N ALA A 94 -1.43 0.76 3.12
CA ALA A 94 -2.09 1.35 1.97
C ALA A 94 -2.57 2.78 2.24
N ALA A 95 -3.17 3.05 3.42
CA ALA A 95 -3.60 4.40 3.79
C ALA A 95 -2.41 5.37 3.85
N LEU A 96 -1.28 4.95 4.44
CA LEU A 96 -0.06 5.76 4.49
C LEU A 96 0.51 6.05 3.10
N ILE A 97 0.54 5.03 2.22
CA ILE A 97 0.95 5.21 0.83
C ILE A 97 0.02 6.20 0.15
N THR A 98 -1.29 6.06 0.30
CA THR A 98 -2.26 6.97 -0.33
C THR A 98 -2.08 8.43 0.10
N PHE A 99 -1.77 8.68 1.37
CA PHE A 99 -1.41 10.02 1.83
C PHE A 99 -0.16 10.53 1.10
N ALA A 100 0.90 9.71 1.02
CA ALA A 100 2.14 10.08 0.35
C ALA A 100 1.92 10.33 -1.16
N LEU A 101 1.08 9.55 -1.84
CA LEU A 101 0.70 9.76 -3.24
C LEU A 101 0.02 11.11 -3.44
N GLY A 102 -0.87 11.48 -2.52
CA GLY A 102 -1.52 12.79 -2.52
C GLY A 102 -0.53 13.94 -2.40
N ALA A 103 0.42 13.84 -1.45
CA ALA A 103 1.49 14.81 -1.29
C ALA A 103 2.37 14.90 -2.55
N LEU A 104 2.77 13.76 -3.11
CA LEU A 104 3.63 13.67 -4.29
C LEU A 104 2.96 14.28 -5.54
N SER A 105 1.64 14.12 -5.65
CA SER A 105 0.81 14.75 -6.70
C SER A 105 0.88 16.28 -6.64
N VAL A 106 0.89 16.85 -5.44
CA VAL A 106 0.99 18.30 -5.26
C VAL A 106 2.43 18.78 -5.36
N ARG A 107 3.44 17.96 -5.03
CA ARG A 107 4.86 18.29 -5.17
C ARG A 107 5.32 18.42 -6.63
N GLY A 108 4.56 17.91 -7.59
CA GLY A 108 4.82 18.01 -9.04
C GLY A 108 5.29 16.70 -9.69
N GLU A 109 5.47 15.65 -8.88
CA GLU A 109 5.96 14.34 -9.30
C GLU A 109 4.81 13.44 -9.79
N HIS A 110 4.03 13.94 -10.75
CA HIS A 110 2.78 13.30 -11.18
C HIS A 110 2.97 11.88 -11.73
N ALA A 111 4.03 11.65 -12.50
CA ALA A 111 4.33 10.33 -13.08
C ALA A 111 4.67 9.32 -11.98
N ALA A 112 5.54 9.70 -11.04
CA ALA A 112 5.90 8.84 -9.90
C ALA A 112 4.68 8.53 -9.03
N ALA A 113 3.84 9.53 -8.75
CA ALA A 113 2.60 9.34 -8.00
C ALA A 113 1.64 8.38 -8.72
N ALA A 114 1.41 8.55 -10.02
CA ALA A 114 0.54 7.68 -10.79
C ALA A 114 1.07 6.23 -10.85
N THR A 115 2.36 6.05 -11.14
CA THR A 115 2.98 4.72 -11.18
C THR A 115 2.92 4.03 -9.82
N ALA A 116 3.26 4.73 -8.74
CA ALA A 116 3.20 4.18 -7.40
C ALA A 116 1.77 3.85 -6.98
N ALA A 117 0.77 4.66 -7.35
CA ALA A 117 -0.63 4.35 -7.12
C ALA A 117 -1.06 3.05 -7.82
N VAL A 118 -0.74 2.91 -9.11
CA VAL A 118 -1.07 1.70 -9.88
C VAL A 118 -0.37 0.46 -9.30
N LEU A 119 0.93 0.54 -9.00
CA LEU A 119 1.67 -0.57 -8.39
C LEU A 119 1.09 -0.96 -7.03
N THR A 120 0.74 0.03 -6.21
CA THR A 120 0.10 -0.21 -4.91
C THR A 120 -1.22 -0.95 -5.09
N THR A 121 -2.08 -0.48 -6.00
CA THR A 121 -3.36 -1.11 -6.33
C THR A 121 -3.20 -2.55 -6.85
N ILE A 122 -2.21 -2.79 -7.70
CA ILE A 122 -1.90 -4.14 -8.20
C ILE A 122 -1.51 -5.05 -7.03
N ILE A 123 -0.52 -4.67 -6.22
CA ILE A 123 -0.05 -5.46 -5.08
C ILE A 123 -1.21 -5.80 -4.13
N LEU A 124 -2.09 -4.83 -3.90
CA LEU A 124 -3.30 -5.00 -3.12
C LEU A 124 -4.24 -6.06 -3.68
N SER A 125 -4.53 -5.97 -4.98
CA SER A 125 -5.43 -6.89 -5.68
C SER A 125 -4.93 -8.34 -5.70
N LEU A 126 -3.63 -8.56 -5.46
CA LEU A 126 -3.02 -9.88 -5.39
C LEU A 126 -3.30 -10.60 -4.06
N LYS A 127 -3.64 -9.89 -2.97
CA LYS A 127 -3.94 -10.47 -1.65
C LYS A 127 -4.88 -11.69 -1.71
N PRO A 128 -6.07 -11.64 -2.32
CA PRO A 128 -6.99 -12.78 -2.37
C PRO A 128 -6.44 -13.96 -3.19
N VAL A 129 -5.71 -13.68 -4.28
CA VAL A 129 -5.13 -14.71 -5.14
C VAL A 129 -4.06 -15.47 -4.36
N LEU A 130 -3.15 -14.75 -3.72
CA LEU A 130 -2.11 -15.32 -2.87
C LEU A 130 -2.71 -16.15 -1.73
N HIS A 131 -3.73 -15.63 -1.04
CA HIS A 131 -4.36 -16.36 0.05
C HIS A 131 -5.05 -17.64 -0.44
N ARG A 132 -5.73 -17.60 -1.60
CA ARG A 132 -6.33 -18.79 -2.21
C ARG A 132 -5.27 -19.81 -2.61
N TRP A 133 -4.17 -19.39 -3.22
CA TRP A 133 -3.08 -20.29 -3.61
C TRP A 133 -2.45 -20.93 -2.38
N LEU A 134 -2.21 -20.14 -1.33
CA LEU A 134 -1.65 -20.65 -0.08
C LEU A 134 -2.56 -21.67 0.61
N GLN A 135 -3.88 -21.53 0.51
CA GLN A 135 -4.84 -22.52 1.01
C GLN A 135 -4.81 -23.86 0.25
N HIS A 136 -4.27 -23.89 -0.97
CA HIS A 136 -4.19 -25.10 -1.80
C HIS A 136 -2.79 -25.74 -1.79
N ILE A 137 -1.78 -25.11 -1.18
CA ILE A 137 -0.40 -25.61 -1.12
C ILE A 137 -0.16 -26.29 0.23
N GLU A 138 0.31 -27.53 0.21
CA GLU A 138 0.72 -28.20 1.44
C GLU A 138 2.07 -27.66 1.95
N GLN A 139 2.29 -27.71 3.26
CA GLN A 139 3.53 -27.21 3.88
C GLN A 139 4.79 -27.89 3.33
N GLN A 140 4.67 -29.16 2.91
CA GLN A 140 5.76 -29.92 2.31
C GLN A 140 6.13 -29.38 0.92
N GLU A 141 5.13 -29.05 0.10
CA GLU A 141 5.30 -28.47 -1.23
C GLU A 141 5.96 -27.09 -1.15
N LEU A 142 5.52 -26.25 -0.21
CA LEU A 142 6.14 -24.93 0.03
C LEU A 142 7.62 -25.08 0.41
N THR A 143 7.93 -26.03 1.30
CA THR A 143 9.31 -26.27 1.74
C THR A 143 10.17 -26.79 0.59
N ALA A 144 9.62 -27.67 -0.26
CA ALA A 144 10.32 -28.16 -1.44
C ALA A 144 10.58 -27.05 -2.46
N ALA A 145 9.58 -26.20 -2.74
CA ALA A 145 9.72 -25.06 -3.64
C ALA A 145 10.77 -24.06 -3.13
N LEU A 146 10.78 -23.74 -1.83
CA LEU A 146 11.79 -22.86 -1.22
C LEU A 146 13.20 -23.45 -1.30
N LYS A 147 13.35 -24.77 -1.08
CA LYS A 147 14.65 -25.45 -1.26
C LYS A 147 15.13 -25.38 -2.70
N LEU A 148 14.25 -25.58 -3.67
CA LEU A 148 14.56 -25.46 -5.10
C LEU A 148 14.97 -24.03 -5.46
N LEU A 149 14.25 -23.03 -4.94
CA LEU A 149 14.57 -21.61 -5.13
C LEU A 149 15.93 -21.26 -4.52
N LEU A 150 16.23 -21.78 -3.32
CA LEU A 150 17.53 -21.63 -2.67
C LEU A 150 18.64 -22.22 -3.54
N ILE A 151 18.44 -23.42 -4.10
CA ILE A 151 19.42 -24.05 -4.99
C ILE A 151 19.61 -23.21 -6.26
N SER A 152 18.53 -22.81 -6.92
CA SER A 152 18.57 -22.14 -8.23
C SER A 152 19.04 -20.69 -8.16
N VAL A 153 18.53 -19.90 -7.21
CA VAL A 153 18.75 -18.45 -7.15
C VAL A 153 19.95 -18.08 -6.27
N VAL A 154 20.28 -18.91 -5.28
CA VAL A 154 21.36 -18.61 -4.31
C VAL A 154 22.58 -19.48 -4.53
N ILE A 155 22.41 -20.81 -4.55
CA ILE A 155 23.56 -21.75 -4.58
C ILE A 155 24.18 -21.81 -5.97
N LEU A 156 23.38 -21.98 -7.03
CA LEU A 156 23.85 -22.16 -8.40
C LEU A 156 24.72 -20.98 -8.90
N PRO A 157 24.34 -19.69 -8.76
CA PRO A 157 25.20 -18.58 -9.20
C PRO A 157 26.45 -18.38 -8.33
N VAL A 158 26.48 -18.91 -7.11
CA VAL A 158 27.67 -18.90 -6.23
C VAL A 158 28.61 -20.07 -6.53
N LEU A 159 28.10 -21.12 -7.20
CA LEU A 159 28.89 -22.28 -7.57
C LEU A 159 29.86 -21.88 -8.70
N PRO A 160 31.18 -22.15 -8.55
CA PRO A 160 32.14 -21.80 -9.59
C PRO A 160 31.85 -22.61 -10.87
N ASP A 161 31.71 -21.91 -12.00
CA ASP A 161 31.56 -22.47 -13.36
C ASP A 161 32.87 -23.11 -13.88
N ARG A 162 33.50 -23.95 -13.07
CA ARG A 162 34.71 -24.69 -13.44
C ARG A 162 34.54 -26.14 -13.02
N GLY A 163 34.58 -27.03 -13.99
CA GLY A 163 34.65 -28.46 -13.73
C GLY A 163 35.92 -28.78 -12.96
N TYR A 164 35.79 -29.33 -11.76
CA TYR A 164 36.91 -29.94 -11.04
C TYR A 164 37.22 -31.30 -11.68
N GLY A 165 37.85 -31.27 -12.86
CA GLY A 165 38.38 -32.46 -13.53
C GLY A 165 39.90 -32.37 -13.66
N PRO A 166 40.65 -33.49 -13.55
CA PRO A 166 42.05 -33.56 -13.96
C PRO A 166 42.22 -33.44 -15.49
#